data_AF-A0A7V9NF30-F1
#
_entry.id   AF-A0A7V9NF30-F1
#
_cell.length_a   1.000
_cell.length_b   1.000
_cell.length_c   1.000
_cell.angle_alpha   90.00
_cell.angle_beta   90.00
_cell.angle_gamma   90.00
#
_symmetry.space_group_name_H-M   'P 1'
#
loop_
_entity.id
_entity.type
_entity.pdbx_description
1 polymer ?
#
loop_
_entity_poly.entity_id
_entity_poly.type
_entity_poly.pdbx_seq_one_letter_code
_entity_poly.pdbx_strand_id
1 'polypeptide(L)'
;MSTDDRYPPDASSARVAREALASAVRADNVAEVRSVLHQYPALKAGLDDPMQPDHAFGATPLLAAVYNGNREMVDVLLHAGASIDARSHWWAGGFGVLDAEGDLAPFLIERGATIDIHAAARLGMLEKVTELLSTGPELVHARGGDGQ
;
A
#
# COMPACT_ATOMS: atom_id res chain seq x y z
N MET A 1 29.83 32.55 16.96
CA MET A 1 29.73 32.25 15.52
C MET A 1 28.48 31.41 15.29
N SER A 2 27.35 32.09 15.07
CA SER A 2 26.20 31.57 14.30
C SER A 2 26.70 31.15 12.91
N THR A 3 26.21 30.10 12.27
CA THR A 3 24.81 29.79 11.98
C THR A 3 24.56 28.27 11.91
N ASP A 4 23.50 27.83 12.58
CA ASP A 4 22.79 26.58 12.34
C ASP A 4 22.23 26.61 10.90
N ASP A 5 22.91 25.94 9.97
CA ASP A 5 22.57 25.88 8.55
C ASP A 5 21.73 24.63 8.22
N ARG A 6 20.69 24.40 9.03
CA ARG A 6 19.65 23.42 8.72
C ARG A 6 18.62 24.04 7.80
N TYR A 7 19.03 24.25 6.55
CA TYR A 7 18.13 24.54 5.45
C TYR A 7 17.12 23.36 5.34
N PRO A 8 15.80 23.61 5.30
CA PRO A 8 14.84 22.54 5.05
C PRO A 8 15.17 21.90 3.69
N PRO A 9 15.05 20.57 3.52
CA PRO A 9 15.27 19.96 2.21
C PRO A 9 14.39 20.69 1.19
N ASP A 10 15.00 21.24 0.14
CA ASP A 10 14.27 22.02 -0.82
C ASP A 10 13.12 21.18 -1.42
N ALA A 11 11.96 21.79 -1.67
CA ALA A 11 10.78 21.06 -2.16
C ALA A 11 11.03 20.38 -3.53
N SER A 12 12.07 20.80 -4.25
CA SER A 12 12.50 20.19 -5.51
C SER A 12 13.15 18.83 -5.27
N SER A 13 13.99 18.70 -4.24
CA SER A 13 14.71 17.51 -3.83
C SER A 13 13.76 16.44 -3.30
N ALA A 14 12.74 16.84 -2.53
CA ALA A 14 11.69 15.94 -2.06
C ALA A 14 10.87 15.38 -3.22
N ARG A 15 10.53 16.21 -4.22
CA ARG A 15 9.83 15.76 -5.44
C ARG A 15 10.68 14.78 -6.25
N VAL A 16 11.97 15.08 -6.42
CA VAL A 16 12.91 14.18 -7.12
C VAL A 16 13.04 12.84 -6.39
N ALA A 17 13.15 12.86 -5.06
CA ALA A 17 13.23 11.64 -4.25
C ALA A 17 11.94 10.80 -4.34
N ARG A 18 10.75 11.43 -4.32
CA ARG A 18 9.46 10.74 -4.54
C ARG A 18 9.37 10.12 -5.93
N GLU A 19 9.81 10.83 -6.98
CA GLU A 19 9.80 10.27 -8.34
C GLU A 19 10.80 9.12 -8.50
N ALA A 20 11.98 9.21 -7.88
CA ALA A 20 12.96 8.13 -7.87
C ALA A 20 12.39 6.86 -7.21
N LEU A 21 11.72 7.01 -6.06
CA LEU A 21 11.03 5.90 -5.40
C LEU A 21 9.93 5.31 -6.29
N ALA A 22 9.07 6.15 -6.86
CA ALA A 22 7.99 5.71 -7.74
C ALA A 22 8.53 4.97 -8.98
N SER A 23 9.60 5.46 -9.58
CA SER A 23 10.26 4.80 -10.71
C SER A 23 10.84 3.44 -10.32
N ALA A 24 11.51 3.35 -9.18
CA ALA A 24 12.09 2.10 -8.68
C ALA A 24 11.01 1.03 -8.39
N VAL A 25 9.88 1.43 -7.80
CA VAL A 25 8.74 0.53 -7.56
C VAL A 25 8.11 0.06 -8.87
N ARG A 26 7.89 0.97 -9.84
CA ARG A 26 7.36 0.60 -11.18
C ARG A 26 8.27 -0.35 -11.94
N ALA A 27 9.58 -0.17 -11.80
CA ALA A 27 10.59 -1.06 -12.39
C ALA A 27 10.75 -2.38 -11.61
N ASP A 28 9.99 -2.57 -10.51
CA ASP A 28 10.09 -3.70 -9.59
C ASP A 28 11.52 -3.91 -9.04
N ASN A 29 12.27 -2.81 -8.92
CA ASN A 29 13.68 -2.83 -8.52
C ASN A 29 13.84 -2.71 -7.00
N VAL A 30 13.80 -3.86 -6.32
CA VAL A 30 13.87 -3.93 -4.85
C VAL A 30 15.15 -3.27 -4.29
N ALA A 31 16.30 -3.48 -4.95
CA ALA A 31 17.57 -2.94 -4.48
C ALA A 31 17.58 -1.40 -4.52
N GLU A 32 17.01 -0.83 -5.58
CA GLU A 32 16.89 0.62 -5.72
C GLU A 32 15.89 1.21 -4.74
N VAL A 33 14.74 0.54 -4.50
CA VAL A 33 13.79 0.94 -3.45
C VAL A 33 14.47 0.99 -2.09
N ARG A 34 15.25 -0.03 -1.72
CA ARG A 34 16.04 -0.02 -0.47
C ARG A 34 17.02 1.14 -0.43
N SER A 35 17.75 1.38 -1.52
CA SER A 35 18.74 2.46 -1.62
C SER A 35 18.09 3.83 -1.44
N VAL A 36 16.96 4.08 -2.13
CA VAL A 36 16.23 5.35 -2.07
C VAL A 36 15.65 5.58 -0.67
N LEU A 37 15.04 4.57 -0.04
CA LEU A 37 14.48 4.70 1.32
C LEU A 37 15.55 4.85 2.41
N HIS A 38 16.77 4.33 2.16
CA HIS A 38 17.92 4.57 3.02
C HIS A 38 18.49 5.99 2.84
N GLN A 39 18.59 6.46 1.59
CA GLN A 39 19.10 7.80 1.27
C GLN A 39 18.14 8.91 1.70
N TYR A 40 16.84 8.67 1.60
CA TYR A 40 15.78 9.65 1.93
C TYR A 40 14.78 9.06 2.96
N PRO A 41 15.16 8.95 4.25
CA PRO A 41 14.28 8.36 5.28
C PRO A 41 12.94 9.08 5.44
N ALA A 42 12.87 10.38 5.10
CA ALA A 42 11.64 11.17 5.14
C ALA A 42 10.55 10.62 4.20
N LEU A 43 10.90 9.87 3.15
CA LEU A 43 9.93 9.24 2.24
C LEU A 43 9.08 8.18 2.94
N LYS A 44 9.57 7.56 4.02
CA LYS A 44 8.85 6.51 4.76
C LYS A 44 7.50 7.00 5.29
N ALA A 45 7.42 8.28 5.66
CA ALA A 45 6.19 8.90 6.15
C ALA A 45 5.10 9.05 5.08
N GLY A 46 5.45 8.93 3.79
CA GLY A 46 4.53 9.06 2.65
C GLY A 46 4.38 7.76 1.85
N LEU A 47 4.71 6.60 2.44
CA LEU A 47 4.55 5.30 1.76
C LEU A 47 3.10 4.88 1.57
N ASP A 48 2.15 5.53 2.25
CA ASP A 48 0.71 5.29 2.11
C ASP A 48 0.05 6.27 1.12
N ASP A 49 0.81 7.25 0.62
CA ASP A 49 0.35 8.17 -0.42
C ASP A 49 0.36 7.46 -1.79
N PRO A 50 -0.49 7.90 -2.73
CA PRO A 50 -0.40 7.45 -4.11
C PRO A 50 0.95 7.87 -4.70
N MET A 51 1.59 6.96 -5.46
CA MET A 51 2.89 7.27 -6.07
C MET A 51 2.79 8.39 -7.10
N GLN A 52 1.67 8.49 -7.83
CA GLN A 52 1.34 9.59 -8.73
C GLN A 52 -0.19 9.75 -8.87
N PRO A 53 -0.68 10.96 -9.22
CA PRO A 53 -2.12 11.24 -9.36
C PRO A 53 -2.82 10.42 -10.45
N ASP A 54 -2.10 10.09 -11.52
CA ASP A 54 -2.67 9.49 -12.74
C ASP A 54 -2.38 7.97 -12.84
N HIS A 55 -1.78 7.37 -11.80
CA HIS A 55 -1.48 5.95 -11.82
C HIS A 55 -2.69 5.12 -11.39
N ALA A 56 -2.81 3.92 -11.94
CA ALA A 56 -3.93 2.98 -11.79
C ALA A 56 -4.61 3.07 -10.42
N PHE A 57 -5.72 3.80 -10.37
CA PHE A 57 -6.60 3.91 -9.20
C PHE A 57 -5.95 4.49 -7.92
N GLY A 58 -4.91 5.31 -8.05
CA GLY A 58 -4.22 5.92 -6.90
C GLY A 58 -3.47 4.90 -6.05
N ALA A 59 -2.82 3.91 -6.68
CA ALA A 59 -2.08 2.86 -6.00
C ALA A 59 -0.93 3.42 -5.13
N THR A 60 -0.84 2.90 -3.92
CA THR A 60 0.33 3.07 -3.04
C THR A 60 1.50 2.21 -3.54
N PRO A 61 2.75 2.49 -3.14
CA PRO A 61 3.89 1.61 -3.38
C PRO A 61 3.60 0.14 -3.05
N LEU A 62 2.93 -0.12 -1.92
CA LEU A 62 2.62 -1.48 -1.48
C LEU A 62 1.63 -2.16 -2.44
N LEU A 63 0.59 -1.46 -2.86
CA LEU A 63 -0.37 -2.00 -3.82
C LEU A 63 0.29 -2.34 -5.16
N ALA A 64 1.19 -1.49 -5.65
CA ALA A 64 1.95 -1.79 -6.86
C ALA A 64 2.79 -3.07 -6.72
N ALA A 65 3.47 -3.26 -5.58
CA ALA A 65 4.22 -4.49 -5.31
C ALA A 65 3.32 -5.74 -5.28
N VAL A 66 2.11 -5.61 -4.72
CA VAL A 66 1.11 -6.69 -4.68
C VAL A 66 0.60 -7.02 -6.08
N TYR A 67 0.26 -6.02 -6.90
CA TYR A 67 -0.17 -6.25 -8.29
C TYR A 67 0.93 -6.89 -9.15
N ASN A 68 2.20 -6.61 -8.84
CA ASN A 68 3.35 -7.24 -9.50
C ASN A 68 3.62 -8.68 -8.97
N GLY A 69 2.96 -9.11 -7.90
CA GLY A 69 3.22 -10.41 -7.28
C GLY A 69 4.55 -10.49 -6.50
N ASN A 70 5.23 -9.35 -6.28
CA ASN A 70 6.59 -9.34 -5.72
C ASN A 70 6.58 -9.33 -4.19
N ARG A 71 6.69 -10.53 -3.61
CA ARG A 71 6.78 -10.74 -2.16
C ARG A 71 7.96 -10.01 -1.50
N GLU A 72 9.11 -9.97 -2.17
CA GLU A 72 10.28 -9.29 -1.59
C GLU A 72 10.05 -7.79 -1.51
N MET A 73 9.50 -7.19 -2.57
CA MET A 73 9.15 -5.77 -2.58
C MET A 73 8.10 -5.45 -1.50
N VAL A 74 7.09 -6.30 -1.33
CA VAL A 74 6.11 -6.18 -0.24
C VAL A 74 6.83 -6.13 1.11
N ASP A 75 7.74 -7.08 1.38
CA ASP A 75 8.50 -7.09 2.62
C ASP A 75 9.31 -5.81 2.81
N VAL A 76 10.01 -5.33 1.78
CA VAL A 76 10.79 -4.08 1.88
C VAL A 76 9.93 -2.90 2.30
N LEU A 77 8.77 -2.75 1.67
CA LEU A 77 7.88 -1.62 1.93
C LEU A 77 7.26 -1.70 3.32
N LEU A 78 6.84 -2.89 3.77
CA LEU A 78 6.33 -3.11 5.13
C LEU A 78 7.41 -2.84 6.19
N HIS A 79 8.64 -3.32 5.99
CA HIS A 79 9.76 -3.02 6.89
C HIS A 79 10.13 -1.53 6.90
N ALA A 80 9.85 -0.81 5.82
CA ALA A 80 10.04 0.63 5.74
C ALA A 80 8.89 1.43 6.40
N GLY A 81 7.82 0.77 6.84
CA GLY A 81 6.70 1.39 7.54
C GLY A 81 5.47 1.65 6.68
N ALA A 82 5.39 1.11 5.46
CA ALA A 82 4.14 1.13 4.69
C ALA A 82 3.04 0.39 5.44
N SER A 83 1.83 0.95 5.46
CA SER A 83 0.68 0.31 6.08
C SER A 83 0.13 -0.79 5.19
N ILE A 84 -0.06 -1.99 5.76
CA ILE A 84 -0.62 -3.14 5.04
C ILE A 84 -2.09 -2.93 4.64
N ASP A 85 -2.81 -2.11 5.39
CA ASP A 85 -4.22 -1.80 5.17
C ASP A 85 -4.40 -0.46 4.43
N ALA A 86 -3.32 0.16 3.93
CA ALA A 86 -3.43 1.35 3.08
C ALA A 86 -4.21 1.01 1.81
N ARG A 87 -5.29 1.76 1.57
CA ARG A 87 -6.14 1.60 0.39
C ARG A 87 -5.71 2.54 -0.72
N SER A 88 -6.02 2.16 -1.96
CA SER A 88 -5.80 3.00 -3.13
C SER A 88 -6.63 4.30 -3.03
N HIS A 89 -6.10 5.39 -3.57
CA HIS A 89 -6.76 6.69 -3.53
C HIS A 89 -7.60 6.88 -4.80
N TRP A 90 -8.69 6.11 -4.92
CA TRP A 90 -9.64 6.21 -6.02
C TRP A 90 -10.96 6.83 -5.56
N TRP A 91 -11.52 7.71 -6.41
CA TRP A 91 -12.67 8.55 -6.05
C TRP A 91 -13.95 7.75 -5.72
N ALA A 92 -14.07 6.54 -6.25
CA ALA A 92 -15.24 5.69 -6.00
C ALA A 92 -15.10 4.84 -4.73
N GLY A 93 -13.89 4.66 -4.22
CA GLY A 93 -13.57 3.73 -3.14
C GLY A 93 -12.15 3.19 -3.35
N GLY A 94 -11.46 2.86 -2.26
CA GLY A 94 -10.07 2.40 -2.35
C GLY A 94 -9.97 0.88 -2.37
N PHE A 95 -9.01 0.34 -3.12
CA PHE A 95 -8.68 -1.09 -3.10
C PHE A 95 -7.56 -1.36 -2.09
N GLY A 96 -7.71 -2.41 -1.28
CA GLY A 96 -6.69 -2.91 -0.36
C GLY A 96 -5.83 -4.02 -0.96
N VAL A 97 -4.81 -4.46 -0.22
CA VAL A 97 -3.89 -5.53 -0.68
C VAL A 97 -4.60 -6.87 -0.88
N LEU A 98 -5.70 -7.12 -0.16
CA LEU A 98 -6.54 -8.30 -0.32
C LEU A 98 -7.66 -8.11 -1.36
N ASP A 99 -7.63 -7.06 -2.18
CA ASP A 99 -8.47 -6.90 -3.37
C ASP A 99 -7.72 -7.25 -4.67
N ALA A 100 -6.40 -7.38 -4.62
CA ALA A 100 -5.59 -7.78 -5.77
C ALA A 100 -5.83 -9.25 -6.14
N GLU A 101 -5.86 -9.54 -7.44
CA GLU A 101 -5.95 -10.92 -7.94
C GLU A 101 -4.62 -11.65 -7.75
N GLY A 102 -4.67 -12.95 -7.44
CA GLY A 102 -3.50 -13.83 -7.34
C GLY A 102 -3.26 -14.46 -5.97
N ASP A 103 -2.18 -15.25 -5.87
CA ASP A 103 -1.88 -16.13 -4.74
C ASP A 103 -1.05 -15.46 -3.62
N LEU A 104 -1.18 -14.14 -3.47
CA LEU A 104 -0.52 -13.40 -2.39
C LEU A 104 -1.38 -13.28 -1.13
N ALA A 105 -2.68 -13.57 -1.19
CA ALA A 105 -3.57 -13.39 -0.04
C ALA A 105 -3.09 -14.10 1.25
N PRO A 106 -2.69 -15.38 1.24
CA PRO A 106 -2.17 -16.02 2.46
C PRO A 106 -0.94 -15.30 3.03
N PHE A 107 -0.01 -14.92 2.15
CA PHE A 107 1.22 -14.22 2.50
C PHE A 107 0.97 -12.83 3.10
N LEU A 108 -0.04 -12.11 2.60
CA LEU A 108 -0.46 -10.80 3.10
C LEU A 108 -1.20 -10.91 4.44
N ILE A 109 -2.05 -11.93 4.59
CA ILE A 109 -2.74 -12.23 5.85
C ILE A 109 -1.73 -12.57 6.96
N GLU A 110 -0.69 -13.35 6.65
CA GLU A 110 0.42 -13.63 7.57
C GLU A 110 1.15 -12.36 8.04
N ARG A 111 1.13 -11.29 7.23
CA ARG A 111 1.71 -9.98 7.54
C ARG A 111 0.76 -9.03 8.25
N GLY A 112 -0.45 -9.50 8.56
CA GLY A 112 -1.46 -8.76 9.31
C GLY A 112 -2.45 -7.99 8.46
N ALA A 113 -2.61 -8.33 7.17
CA ALA A 113 -3.65 -7.72 6.35
C ALA A 113 -5.04 -8.01 6.94
N THR A 114 -5.85 -6.97 7.12
CA THR A 114 -7.19 -7.10 7.69
C THR A 114 -8.12 -7.81 6.70
N ILE A 115 -8.76 -8.88 7.14
CA ILE A 115 -9.74 -9.62 6.34
C ILE A 115 -11.12 -9.02 6.59
N ASP A 116 -11.57 -8.15 5.68
CA ASP A 116 -12.93 -7.63 5.69
C ASP A 116 -13.94 -8.61 5.04
N ILE A 117 -15.22 -8.22 5.01
CA ILE A 117 -16.30 -9.07 4.50
C ILE A 117 -16.13 -9.38 3.00
N HIS A 118 -15.62 -8.43 2.21
CA HIS A 118 -15.41 -8.61 0.78
C HIS A 118 -14.20 -9.51 0.51
N ALA A 119 -13.09 -9.30 1.23
CA ALA A 119 -11.92 -10.16 1.18
C ALA A 119 -12.26 -11.59 1.61
N ALA A 120 -12.99 -11.77 2.71
CA ALA A 120 -13.41 -13.08 3.19
C ALA A 120 -14.29 -13.81 2.15
N ALA A 121 -15.28 -13.11 1.58
CA ALA A 121 -16.15 -13.68 0.55
C ALA A 121 -15.37 -14.07 -0.71
N ARG A 122 -14.50 -13.17 -1.20
CA ARG A 122 -13.67 -13.37 -2.39
C ARG A 122 -12.70 -14.54 -2.24
N LEU A 123 -12.10 -14.69 -1.06
CA LEU A 123 -11.16 -15.76 -0.74
C LEU A 123 -11.86 -17.08 -0.35
N GLY A 124 -13.19 -17.13 -0.37
CA GLY A 124 -13.96 -18.33 -0.01
C GLY A 124 -13.89 -18.71 1.47
N MET A 125 -13.56 -17.77 2.35
CA MET A 125 -13.43 -17.99 3.80
C MET A 125 -14.80 -17.97 4.49
N LEU A 126 -15.62 -19.01 4.24
CA LEU A 126 -17.02 -19.08 4.70
C LEU A 126 -17.18 -18.94 6.22
N GLU A 127 -16.25 -19.50 7.00
CA GLU A 127 -16.25 -19.38 8.45
C GLU A 127 -16.03 -17.92 8.87
N LYS A 128 -15.09 -17.22 8.22
CA LYS A 128 -14.82 -15.80 8.50
C LYS A 128 -16.00 -14.91 8.07
N VAL A 129 -16.63 -15.19 6.93
CA VAL A 129 -17.86 -14.50 6.51
C VAL A 129 -18.95 -14.67 7.57
N THR A 130 -19.15 -15.89 8.06
CA THR A 130 -20.15 -16.18 9.11
C THR A 130 -19.85 -15.45 10.41
N GLU A 131 -18.59 -15.44 10.84
CA GLU A 131 -18.12 -14.71 12.02
C GLU A 131 -18.38 -13.19 11.89
N LEU A 132 -18.01 -12.59 10.76
CA LEU A 132 -18.20 -11.17 10.49
C LEU A 132 -19.70 -10.82 10.47
N LEU A 133 -20.54 -11.61 9.81
CA LEU A 133 -22.00 -11.36 9.77
C LEU A 133 -22.69 -11.60 11.12
N SER A 134 -22.15 -12.47 11.96
CA SER A 134 -22.69 -12.70 13.32
C SER A 134 -22.45 -11.50 14.23
N THR A 135 -21.38 -10.75 13.99
CA THR A 135 -21.01 -9.56 14.78
C THR A 135 -21.49 -8.25 14.14
N GLY A 136 -21.61 -8.20 12.81
CA GLY A 136 -22.14 -7.07 12.05
C GLY A 136 -23.04 -7.53 10.90
N PRO A 137 -24.34 -7.82 11.16
CA PRO A 137 -25.28 -8.25 10.12
C PRO A 137 -25.44 -7.24 8.97
N GLU A 138 -25.21 -5.95 9.22
CA GLU A 138 -25.25 -4.89 8.21
C GLU A 138 -24.15 -4.99 7.14
N LEU A 139 -23.10 -5.78 7.39
CA LEU A 139 -22.01 -6.01 6.43
C LEU A 139 -22.48 -6.70 5.14
N VAL A 140 -23.69 -7.28 5.12
CA VAL A 140 -24.35 -7.72 3.87
C VAL A 140 -24.58 -6.58 2.86
N HIS A 141 -24.55 -5.33 3.34
CA HIS A 141 -24.68 -4.10 2.55
C HIS A 141 -23.37 -3.28 2.52
N ALA A 142 -22.26 -3.86 2.98
CA ALA A 142 -20.96 -3.21 2.85
C ALA A 142 -20.67 -2.93 1.38
N ARG A 143 -20.13 -1.74 1.11
CA ARG A 143 -19.76 -1.33 -0.25
C ARG A 143 -18.34 -1.78 -0.54
N GLY A 144 -18.14 -2.29 -1.75
CA GLY A 144 -16.84 -2.73 -2.22
C GLY A 144 -15.88 -1.57 -2.47
N GLY A 145 -14.67 -1.90 -2.94
CA GLY A 145 -13.66 -0.91 -3.34
C GLY A 145 -14.10 -0.01 -4.51
N ASP A 146 -15.13 -0.36 -5.27
CA ASP A 146 -15.71 0.45 -6.34
C ASP A 146 -16.88 1.36 -5.88
N GLY A 147 -17.19 1.36 -4.58
CA GLY A 147 -18.18 2.25 -3.98
C GLY A 147 -19.63 1.89 -4.23
N GLN A 148 -19.88 0.71 -4.80
CA GLN A 148 -21.22 0.15 -5.04
C GLN A 148 -21.51 -1.02 -4.11
#